data_AF-A0A7X2N021-F1
#
_entry.id   AF-A0A7X2N021-F1
#
_cell.length_a   1.000
_cell.length_b   1.000
_cell.length_c   1.000
_cell.angle_alpha   90.00
_cell.angle_beta   90.00
_cell.angle_gamma   90.00
#
_symmetry.space_group_name_H-M   'P 1'
#
loop_
_entity.id
_entity.type
_entity.pdbx_description
1 polymer ?
#
loop_
_entity_poly.entity_id
_entity_poly.type
_entity_poly.pdbx_seq_one_letter_code
_entity_poly.pdbx_strand_id
1 'polypeptide(L)'
;MDERQKLNSVKPLAITVAVTYIYLLVETFYKFISTKDIFNCTWEIGLLVLMPIIICVVLRSEKEVMIPNTLSGKEIDKNMTPKAKSNRKRSYLFDSILFAGGLTAASIAVYCFGVKDAIDIYLIPNLSESASMMVSFFLEFTGLFIVSYLADYIWGEHSVKQYNKIINEFDD
;
A
#
# COMPACT_ATOMS: atom_id res chain seq x y z
N MET A 1 -10.28 5.49 33.19
CA MET A 1 -9.45 6.64 32.79
C MET A 1 -8.56 6.19 31.63
N ASP A 2 -9.15 5.61 30.57
CA ASP A 2 -8.39 4.84 29.56
C ASP A 2 -8.53 5.39 28.14
N GLU A 3 -9.74 5.65 27.65
CA GLU A 3 -9.93 6.06 26.24
C GLU A 3 -9.34 7.44 25.91
N ARG A 4 -9.46 8.42 26.82
CA ARG A 4 -8.93 9.77 26.59
C ARG A 4 -7.39 9.83 26.61
N GLN A 5 -6.73 8.97 27.39
CA GLN A 5 -5.27 8.86 27.38
C GLN A 5 -4.79 8.10 26.15
N LYS A 6 -5.47 7.01 25.75
CA LYS A 6 -5.18 6.27 24.50
C LYS A 6 -5.28 7.19 23.27
N LEU A 7 -6.35 7.98 23.15
CA LEU A 7 -6.51 8.98 22.08
C LEU A 7 -5.45 10.09 22.08
N ASN A 8 -4.98 10.50 23.25
CA ASN A 8 -3.93 11.52 23.38
C ASN A 8 -2.52 10.95 23.10
N SER A 9 -2.29 9.65 23.20
CA SER A 9 -1.02 9.00 22.86
C SER A 9 -0.94 8.56 21.39
N VAL A 10 -2.07 8.21 20.77
CA VAL A 10 -2.12 7.75 19.36
C VAL A 10 -1.97 8.91 18.37
N LYS A 11 -2.53 10.09 18.66
CA LYS A 11 -2.42 11.27 17.77
C LYS A 11 -0.97 11.75 17.56
N PRO A 12 -0.15 11.93 18.61
CA PRO A 12 1.26 12.28 18.45
C PRO A 12 2.02 11.24 17.63
N LEU A 13 1.79 9.94 17.88
CA LEU A 13 2.40 8.85 17.12
C LEU A 13 2.08 8.93 15.62
N ALA A 14 0.81 9.14 15.27
CA ALA A 14 0.39 9.29 13.88
C ALA A 14 1.04 10.52 13.21
N ILE A 15 1.14 11.65 13.93
CA ILE A 15 1.81 12.86 13.44
C ILE A 15 3.31 12.60 13.24
N THR A 16 3.97 11.95 14.20
CA THR A 16 5.39 11.60 14.08
C THR A 16 5.64 10.71 12.88
N VAL A 17 4.83 9.67 12.69
CA VAL A 17 4.92 8.79 11.50
C VAL A 17 4.73 9.59 10.22
N ALA A 18 3.71 10.47 10.15
CA ALA A 18 3.46 11.30 8.97
C ALA A 18 4.63 12.25 8.66
N VAL A 19 5.20 12.90 9.69
CA VAL A 19 6.35 13.80 9.54
C VAL A 19 7.59 13.01 9.10
N THR A 20 7.84 11.83 9.67
CA THR A 20 8.94 10.96 9.25
C THR A 20 8.79 10.53 7.79
N TYR A 21 7.57 10.18 7.33
CA TYR A 21 7.33 9.88 5.93
C TYR A 21 7.66 11.06 5.01
N ILE A 22 7.20 12.26 5.36
CA ILE A 22 7.50 13.47 4.58
C ILE A 22 9.00 13.73 4.54
N TYR A 23 9.67 13.62 5.69
CA TYR A 23 11.12 13.81 5.78
C TYR A 23 11.88 12.82 4.90
N LEU A 24 11.59 11.51 5.01
CA LEU A 24 12.24 10.47 4.22
C LEU A 24 11.97 10.65 2.73
N LEU A 25 10.76 11.05 2.33
CA LEU A 25 10.45 11.36 0.94
C LEU A 25 11.29 12.55 0.44
N VAL A 26 11.30 13.66 1.18
CA VAL A 26 12.08 14.86 0.81
C VAL A 26 13.57 14.54 0.73
N GLU A 27 14.11 13.79 1.69
CA GLU A 27 15.51 13.38 1.71
C GLU A 27 15.84 12.46 0.54
N THR A 28 14.98 11.47 0.25
CA THR A 28 15.11 10.58 -0.91
C THR A 28 15.14 11.39 -2.21
N PHE A 29 14.19 12.31 -2.39
CA PHE A 29 14.14 13.17 -3.58
C PHE A 29 15.37 14.07 -3.68
N TYR A 30 15.79 14.69 -2.58
CA TYR A 30 16.95 15.56 -2.55
C TYR A 30 18.24 14.81 -2.91
N LYS A 31 18.46 13.65 -2.29
CA LYS A 31 19.61 12.78 -2.59
C LYS A 31 19.58 12.32 -4.03
N PHE A 32 18.43 11.81 -4.49
CA PHE A 32 18.27 11.34 -5.86
C PHE A 32 18.50 12.44 -6.90
N ILE A 33 17.98 13.65 -6.70
CA ILE A 33 18.22 14.78 -7.62
C ILE A 33 19.70 15.20 -7.61
N SER A 34 20.34 15.17 -6.45
CA SER A 34 21.73 15.63 -6.27
C SER A 34 22.75 14.63 -6.82
N THR A 35 22.55 13.34 -6.61
CA THR A 35 23.49 12.28 -7.01
C THR A 35 23.13 11.61 -8.32
N LYS A 36 21.84 11.66 -8.72
CA LYS A 36 21.25 10.87 -9.82
C LYS A 36 21.47 9.36 -9.67
N ASP A 37 21.77 8.90 -8.46
CA ASP A 37 22.08 7.52 -8.17
C ASP A 37 21.15 7.02 -7.07
N ILE A 38 20.34 6.01 -7.41
CA ILE A 38 19.36 5.43 -6.51
C ILE A 38 20.00 4.59 -5.41
N PHE A 39 21.23 4.08 -5.60
CA PHE A 39 21.94 3.33 -4.56
C PHE A 39 22.25 4.20 -3.34
N ASN A 40 22.43 5.51 -3.55
CA ASN A 40 22.61 6.48 -2.47
C ASN A 40 21.32 6.78 -1.67
N CYS A 41 20.16 6.30 -2.15
CA CYS A 41 18.87 6.44 -1.47
C CYS A 41 18.34 5.11 -0.89
N THR A 42 19.16 4.04 -0.93
CA THR A 42 18.71 2.68 -0.56
C THR A 42 18.21 2.61 0.88
N TRP A 43 18.81 3.38 1.80
CA TRP A 43 18.45 3.37 3.21
C TRP A 43 17.07 4.00 3.44
N GLU A 44 16.82 5.16 2.84
CA GLU A 44 15.56 5.89 2.95
C GLU A 44 14.42 5.11 2.30
N ILE A 45 14.67 4.52 1.12
CA ILE A 45 13.73 3.62 0.43
C ILE A 45 13.45 2.40 1.32
N GLY A 46 14.48 1.80 1.92
CA GLY A 46 14.35 0.69 2.85
C GLY A 46 13.45 1.03 4.04
N LEU A 47 13.64 2.20 4.67
CA LEU A 47 12.80 2.67 5.78
C LEU A 47 11.36 2.96 5.34
N LEU A 48 11.16 3.57 4.18
CA LEU A 48 9.84 3.84 3.61
C LEU A 48 9.03 2.55 3.38
N VAL A 49 9.71 1.44 3.04
CA VAL A 49 9.10 0.11 2.87
C VAL A 49 8.93 -0.63 4.21
N LEU A 50 9.87 -0.47 5.14
CA LEU A 50 9.86 -1.17 6.44
C LEU A 50 8.80 -0.61 7.40
N MET A 51 8.63 0.72 7.45
CA MET A 51 7.64 1.38 8.31
C MET A 51 6.21 0.85 8.14
N PRO A 52 5.63 0.75 6.93
CA PRO A 52 4.26 0.26 6.77
C PRO A 52 4.13 -1.21 7.15
N ILE A 53 5.17 -2.02 6.93
CA ILE A 53 5.21 -3.43 7.39
C ILE A 53 5.13 -3.49 8.91
N ILE A 54 5.95 -2.71 9.62
CA ILE A 54 5.93 -2.65 11.09
C ILE A 54 4.58 -2.16 11.59
N ILE A 55 4.03 -1.09 11.02
CA ILE A 55 2.72 -0.56 11.39
C ILE A 55 1.63 -1.62 11.19
N CYS A 56 1.63 -2.34 10.07
CA CYS A 56 0.70 -3.44 9.84
C CYS A 56 0.83 -4.57 10.87
N VAL A 57 2.05 -4.97 11.23
CA VAL A 57 2.28 -6.00 12.26
C VAL A 57 1.78 -5.55 13.62
N VAL A 58 2.07 -4.31 14.01
CA VAL A 58 1.65 -3.74 15.30
C VAL A 58 0.14 -3.60 15.38
N LEU A 59 -0.51 -3.00 14.35
CA LEU A 59 -1.97 -2.84 14.32
C LEU A 59 -2.70 -4.19 14.36
N ARG A 60 -2.14 -5.24 13.76
CA ARG A 60 -2.74 -6.58 13.77
C ARG A 60 -2.53 -7.33 15.08
N SER A 61 -1.60 -6.89 15.93
CA SER A 61 -1.35 -7.51 17.24
C SER A 61 -2.36 -7.06 18.29
N GLU A 62 -3.05 -5.94 18.07
CA GLU A 62 -4.11 -5.47 18.98
C GLU A 62 -5.46 -6.10 18.66
N LYS A 63 -6.02 -6.87 19.62
CA LYS A 63 -7.33 -7.53 19.50
C LYS A 63 -8.50 -6.56 19.29
N GLU A 64 -8.37 -5.31 19.72
CA GLU A 64 -9.39 -4.25 19.54
C GLU A 64 -9.47 -3.74 18.09
N VAL A 65 -8.44 -3.95 17.27
CA VAL A 65 -8.34 -3.46 15.89
C VAL A 65 -8.80 -4.52 14.88
N MET A 66 -9.46 -5.59 15.34
CA MET A 66 -10.02 -6.63 14.45
C MET A 66 -11.21 -6.16 13.60
N ILE A 67 -11.51 -4.86 13.59
CA ILE A 67 -12.44 -4.29 12.62
C ILE A 67 -11.76 -4.41 11.24
N PRO A 68 -12.30 -5.22 10.32
CA PRO A 68 -11.69 -5.36 9.01
C PRO A 68 -11.77 -4.01 8.32
N ASN A 69 -10.60 -3.41 8.05
CA ASN A 69 -10.48 -2.14 7.36
C ASN A 69 -9.86 -2.34 5.98
N THR A 70 -10.25 -1.50 5.04
CA THR A 70 -9.64 -1.41 3.71
C THR A 70 -8.24 -0.77 3.85
N LEU A 71 -7.38 -0.86 2.84
CA LEU A 71 -6.06 -0.20 2.88
C LEU A 71 -6.20 1.32 3.00
N SER A 72 -7.29 1.87 2.46
CA SER A 72 -7.68 3.27 2.62
C SER A 72 -8.22 3.61 4.03
N GLY A 73 -8.29 2.64 4.95
CA GLY A 73 -8.73 2.82 6.33
C GLY A 73 -10.25 2.90 6.50
N LYS A 74 -11.04 2.52 5.48
CA LYS A 74 -12.51 2.44 5.60
C LYS A 74 -12.91 1.11 6.22
N GLU A 75 -13.94 1.10 7.07
CA GLU A 75 -14.49 -0.17 7.56
C GLU A 75 -15.05 -0.99 6.40
N ILE A 76 -14.64 -2.26 6.33
CA ILE A 76 -15.14 -3.26 5.40
C ILE A 76 -16.51 -3.73 5.92
N ASP A 77 -17.47 -3.93 5.00
CA ASP A 77 -18.79 -4.47 5.35
C ASP A 77 -18.67 -5.89 5.96
N LYS A 78 -19.04 -6.01 7.23
CA LYS A 78 -18.89 -7.23 8.06
C LYS A 78 -19.95 -8.30 7.74
N ASN A 79 -21.03 -7.92 7.06
CA ASN A 79 -22.15 -8.82 6.77
C ASN A 79 -21.76 -9.92 5.78
N MET A 80 -22.30 -11.13 5.96
CA MET A 80 -22.09 -12.25 5.03
C MET A 80 -23.06 -12.24 3.83
N THR A 81 -23.85 -11.19 3.64
CA THR A 81 -24.81 -11.12 2.53
C THR A 81 -24.10 -10.97 1.17
N PRO A 82 -24.72 -11.44 0.06
CA PRO A 82 -24.15 -11.28 -1.28
C PRO A 82 -23.87 -9.82 -1.66
N LYS A 83 -24.73 -8.89 -1.20
CA LYS A 83 -24.58 -7.46 -1.42
C LYS A 83 -23.36 -6.89 -0.69
N ALA A 84 -23.17 -7.27 0.58
CA ALA A 84 -22.00 -6.90 1.36
C ALA A 84 -20.70 -7.42 0.73
N LYS A 85 -20.69 -8.69 0.29
CA LYS A 85 -19.54 -9.28 -0.40
C LYS A 85 -19.18 -8.55 -1.71
N SER A 86 -20.19 -8.08 -2.45
CA SER A 86 -19.98 -7.26 -3.65
C SER A 86 -19.34 -5.91 -3.31
N ASN A 87 -19.83 -5.25 -2.25
CA ASN A 87 -19.27 -3.98 -1.77
C ASN A 87 -17.80 -4.14 -1.34
N ARG A 88 -17.45 -5.23 -0.63
CA ARG A 88 -16.07 -5.53 -0.24
C ARG A 88 -15.15 -5.68 -1.45
N LYS A 89 -15.54 -6.50 -2.44
CA LYS A 89 -14.79 -6.68 -3.69
C LYS A 89 -14.54 -5.36 -4.41
N ARG A 90 -15.57 -4.50 -4.48
CA ARG A 90 -15.43 -3.17 -5.08
C ARG A 90 -14.41 -2.32 -4.33
N SER A 91 -14.37 -2.41 -3.00
CA SER A 91 -13.36 -1.71 -2.21
C SER A 91 -11.96 -2.23 -2.46
N TYR A 92 -11.76 -3.55 -2.49
CA TYR A 92 -10.46 -4.15 -2.81
C TYR A 92 -10.00 -3.71 -4.20
N LEU A 93 -10.90 -3.71 -5.18
CA LEU A 93 -10.60 -3.27 -6.53
C LEU A 93 -10.15 -1.81 -6.59
N PHE A 94 -10.83 -0.90 -5.86
CA PHE A 94 -10.43 0.50 -5.80
C PHE A 94 -9.08 0.70 -5.11
N ASP A 95 -8.85 0.02 -3.99
CA ASP A 95 -7.58 0.12 -3.26
C ASP A 95 -6.41 -0.38 -4.11
N SER A 96 -6.59 -1.49 -4.82
CA SER A 96 -5.58 -2.04 -5.73
C SER A 96 -5.31 -1.15 -6.95
N ILE A 97 -6.34 -0.49 -7.52
CA ILE A 97 -6.15 0.51 -8.58
C ILE A 97 -5.34 1.69 -8.06
N LEU A 98 -5.68 2.20 -6.88
CA LEU A 98 -5.01 3.36 -6.29
C LEU A 98 -3.55 3.04 -5.96
N PHE A 99 -3.29 1.86 -5.42
CA PHE A 99 -1.94 1.38 -5.14
C PHE A 99 -1.11 1.19 -6.41
N ALA A 100 -1.61 0.41 -7.37
CA ALA A 100 -0.91 0.14 -8.62
C ALA A 100 -0.70 1.44 -9.43
N GLY A 101 -1.71 2.30 -9.48
CA GLY A 101 -1.64 3.59 -10.15
C GLY A 101 -0.64 4.54 -9.48
N GLY A 102 -0.63 4.59 -8.15
CA GLY A 102 0.31 5.41 -7.38
C GLY A 102 1.77 4.99 -7.59
N LEU A 103 2.06 3.68 -7.54
CA LEU A 103 3.40 3.17 -7.81
C LEU A 103 3.83 3.36 -9.26
N THR A 104 2.96 3.04 -10.22
CA THR A 104 3.27 3.25 -11.64
C THR A 104 3.52 4.74 -11.94
N ALA A 105 2.75 5.64 -11.33
CA ALA A 105 2.98 7.08 -11.45
C ALA A 105 4.33 7.52 -10.85
N ALA A 106 4.75 6.91 -9.73
CA ALA A 106 6.06 7.14 -9.15
C ALA A 106 7.17 6.64 -10.08
N SER A 107 7.02 5.46 -10.68
CA SER A 107 7.94 4.90 -11.68
C SER A 107 8.08 5.80 -12.91
N ILE A 108 6.96 6.34 -13.41
CA ILE A 108 6.96 7.35 -14.49
C ILE A 108 7.71 8.62 -14.07
N ALA A 109 7.49 9.10 -12.84
CA ALA A 109 8.18 10.29 -12.33
C ALA A 109 9.70 10.05 -12.29
N VAL A 110 10.15 8.92 -11.74
CA VAL A 110 11.58 8.53 -11.69
C VAL A 110 12.20 8.49 -13.09
N TYR A 111 11.49 7.91 -14.06
CA TYR A 111 11.93 7.89 -15.45
C TYR A 111 12.07 9.31 -16.03
N CYS A 112 11.08 10.18 -15.82
CA CYS A 112 11.11 11.58 -16.26
C CYS A 112 12.26 12.38 -15.64
N PHE A 113 12.73 12.01 -14.44
CA PHE A 113 13.89 12.63 -13.79
C PHE A 113 15.26 12.12 -14.30
N GLY A 114 15.26 11.26 -15.32
CA GLY A 114 16.47 10.92 -16.09
C GLY A 114 17.16 9.62 -15.67
N VAL A 115 16.52 8.80 -14.84
CA VAL A 115 16.98 7.42 -14.57
C VAL A 115 16.30 6.49 -15.56
N LYS A 116 16.94 6.36 -16.73
CA LYS A 116 16.44 5.54 -17.84
C LYS A 116 16.65 4.04 -17.63
N ASP A 117 17.69 3.67 -16.89
CA ASP A 117 18.08 2.26 -16.69
C ASP A 117 17.19 1.48 -15.70
N ALA A 118 16.22 2.14 -15.05
CA ALA A 118 15.40 1.50 -14.01
C ALA A 118 14.29 0.60 -14.57
N ILE A 119 13.88 0.78 -15.83
CA ILE A 119 12.67 0.13 -16.39
C ILE A 119 12.92 -0.33 -17.83
N ASP A 120 14.05 -1.00 -18.06
CA ASP A 120 14.36 -1.59 -19.36
C ASP A 120 13.96 -3.07 -19.38
N ILE A 121 12.66 -3.32 -19.33
CA ILE A 121 12.11 -4.64 -19.63
C ILE A 121 11.91 -4.74 -21.15
N TYR A 122 12.96 -5.10 -21.88
CA TYR A 122 12.88 -5.41 -23.32
C TYR A 122 12.20 -6.77 -23.55
N LEU A 123 10.89 -6.84 -23.30
CA LEU A 123 10.11 -8.08 -23.47
C LEU A 123 9.79 -8.38 -24.95
N ILE A 124 9.76 -7.36 -25.80
CA ILE A 124 9.34 -7.53 -27.20
C ILE A 124 10.38 -6.89 -28.13
N PRO A 125 11.14 -7.71 -28.91
CA PRO A 125 12.08 -7.18 -29.88
C PRO A 125 11.34 -6.47 -31.03
N ASN A 126 11.97 -5.40 -31.56
CA ASN A 126 11.49 -4.57 -32.68
C ASN A 126 10.40 -3.52 -32.39
N LEU A 127 10.10 -3.18 -31.13
CA LEU A 127 9.30 -1.98 -30.83
C LEU A 127 10.16 -0.71 -30.76
N SER A 128 9.55 0.44 -31.04
CA SER A 128 10.15 1.73 -30.75
C SER A 128 10.36 1.89 -29.24
N GLU A 129 11.37 2.65 -28.84
CA GLU A 129 11.69 2.95 -27.43
C GLU A 129 10.44 3.44 -26.65
N SER A 130 9.66 4.34 -27.25
CA SER A 130 8.41 4.85 -26.69
C SER A 130 7.34 3.78 -26.47
N ALA A 131 7.25 2.81 -27.38
CA ALA A 131 6.24 1.77 -27.29
C ALA A 131 6.67 0.66 -26.31
N SER A 132 7.96 0.32 -26.25
CA SER A 132 8.52 -0.56 -25.22
C SER A 132 8.30 0.00 -23.81
N MET A 133 8.49 1.31 -23.64
CA MET A 133 8.24 2.03 -22.39
C MET A 133 6.76 1.96 -21.98
N MET A 134 5.83 2.24 -22.89
CA MET A 134 4.39 2.14 -22.60
C MET A 134 3.98 0.71 -22.19
N VAL A 135 4.50 -0.31 -22.88
CA VAL A 135 4.25 -1.71 -22.55
C VAL A 135 4.80 -2.05 -21.16
N SER A 136 5.99 -1.55 -20.81
CA SER A 136 6.61 -1.79 -19.51
C SER A 136 5.78 -1.22 -18.36
N PHE A 137 5.32 0.04 -18.45
CA PHE A 137 4.43 0.61 -17.43
C PHE A 137 3.07 -0.08 -17.36
N PHE A 138 2.52 -0.49 -18.50
CA PHE A 138 1.26 -1.23 -18.53
C PHE A 138 1.38 -2.58 -17.83
N LEU A 139 2.49 -3.31 -18.07
CA LEU A 139 2.77 -4.57 -17.41
C LEU A 139 3.06 -4.40 -15.93
N GLU A 140 3.82 -3.38 -15.55
CA GLU A 140 4.06 -3.01 -14.15
C GLU A 140 2.73 -2.73 -13.44
N PHE A 141 1.90 -1.83 -13.98
CA PHE A 141 0.58 -1.51 -13.44
C PHE A 141 -0.28 -2.77 -13.30
N THR A 142 -0.36 -3.59 -14.34
CA THR A 142 -1.20 -4.79 -14.35
C THR A 142 -0.70 -5.82 -13.34
N GLY A 143 0.61 -6.03 -13.25
CA GLY A 143 1.22 -6.93 -12.28
C GLY A 143 0.97 -6.48 -10.84
N LEU A 144 1.22 -5.20 -10.54
CA LEU A 144 0.96 -4.61 -9.22
C LEU A 144 -0.53 -4.67 -8.86
N PHE A 145 -1.41 -4.37 -9.80
CA PHE A 145 -2.86 -4.44 -9.62
C PHE A 145 -3.31 -5.86 -9.27
N ILE A 146 -2.88 -6.88 -10.02
CA ILE A 146 -3.26 -8.28 -9.76
C ILE A 146 -2.75 -8.72 -8.38
N VAL A 147 -1.49 -8.45 -8.06
CA VAL A 147 -0.87 -8.86 -6.79
C VAL A 147 -1.56 -8.18 -5.61
N SER A 148 -1.76 -6.86 -5.67
CA SER A 148 -2.46 -6.12 -4.61
C SER A 148 -3.91 -6.56 -4.46
N TYR A 149 -4.64 -6.78 -5.55
CA TYR A 149 -6.03 -7.24 -5.48
C TYR A 149 -6.18 -8.62 -4.86
N LEU A 150 -5.30 -9.56 -5.22
CA LEU A 150 -5.29 -10.89 -4.60
C LEU A 150 -4.92 -10.82 -3.12
N ALA A 151 -3.93 -10.00 -2.76
CA ALA A 151 -3.58 -9.74 -1.37
C ALA A 151 -4.78 -9.20 -0.58
N ASP A 152 -5.41 -8.12 -1.04
CA ASP A 152 -6.56 -7.50 -0.39
C ASP A 152 -7.75 -8.44 -0.29
N TYR A 153 -8.00 -9.24 -1.33
CA TYR A 153 -9.07 -10.21 -1.33
C TYR A 153 -8.85 -11.32 -0.29
N ILE A 154 -7.65 -11.93 -0.29
CA ILE A 154 -7.33 -13.03 0.62
C ILE A 154 -7.32 -12.53 2.07
N TRP A 155 -6.62 -11.42 2.34
CA TRP A 155 -6.55 -10.86 3.68
C TRP A 155 -7.89 -10.31 4.14
N GLY A 156 -8.57 -9.53 3.32
CA GLY A 156 -9.85 -8.91 3.67
C GLY A 156 -10.93 -9.93 4.01
N GLU A 157 -11.08 -10.99 3.21
CA GLU A 157 -12.05 -12.05 3.49
C GLU A 157 -11.62 -12.91 4.69
N HIS A 158 -10.32 -13.12 4.91
CA HIS A 158 -9.84 -13.82 6.11
C HIS A 158 -10.17 -13.05 7.38
N SER A 159 -9.94 -11.74 7.40
CA SER A 159 -10.24 -10.87 8.54
C SER A 159 -11.73 -10.83 8.86
N VAL A 160 -12.60 -10.71 7.84
CA VAL A 160 -14.06 -10.75 8.03
C VAL A 160 -14.52 -12.08 8.63
N LYS A 161 -13.95 -13.20 8.17
CA LYS A 161 -14.26 -14.53 8.72
C LYS A 161 -13.81 -14.68 10.17
N GLN A 162 -12.59 -14.24 10.49
CA GLN A 162 -12.09 -14.29 11.87
C GLN A 162 -12.95 -13.43 12.80
N TYR A 163 -13.29 -12.21 12.38
CA TYR A 163 -14.13 -11.30 13.13
C TYR A 163 -15.50 -11.91 13.45
N ASN A 164 -16.19 -12.45 12.43
CA ASN A 164 -17.50 -13.08 12.62
C ASN A 164 -17.42 -14.35 13.49
N LYS A 165 -16.32 -15.12 13.41
CA LYS A 165 -16.11 -16.27 14.30
C LYS A 165 -16.04 -15.84 15.76
N ILE A 166 -15.29 -14.78 16.04
CA ILE A 166 -15.11 -14.26 17.41
C ILE A 166 -16.42 -13.70 17.95
N ILE A 167 -17.18 -12.94 17.15
CA ILE A 167 -18.50 -12.42 17.59
C ILE A 167 -19.44 -13.58 17.93
N ASN A 168 -19.53 -14.60 17.08
CA ASN A 168 -20.40 -15.74 17.36
C ASN A 168 -19.99 -16.50 18.64
N GLU A 169 -18.70 -16.57 18.97
CA GLU A 169 -18.21 -17.16 20.24
C GLU A 169 -18.59 -16.34 21.49
N PHE A 170 -18.95 -15.06 21.34
CA PHE A 170 -19.41 -14.20 22.44
C PHE A 170 -20.94 -14.11 22.56
N ASP A 171 -21.67 -14.44 21.49
CA ASP A 171 -23.14 -14.44 21.45
C ASP A 171 -23.76 -15.79 21.89
N ASP A 172 -22.96 -16.86 22.00
CA ASP A 172 -23.32 -18.19 22.56
C ASP A 172 -22.99 -18.30 24.08
#